data_AF-A0A1Y6CM15-F1
#
_entry.id   AF-A0A1Y6CM15-F1
#
_cell.length_a   1.000
_cell.length_b   1.000
_cell.length_c   1.000
_cell.angle_alpha   90.00
_cell.angle_beta   90.00
_cell.angle_gamma   90.00
#
_symmetry.space_group_name_H-M   'P 1'
#
loop_
_entity.id
_entity.type
_entity.pdbx_description
1 polymer ?
#
loop_
_entity_poly.entity_id
_entity_poly.type
_entity_poly.pdbx_seq_one_letter_code
_entity_poly.pdbx_strand_id
1 'polypeptide(L)' 'MGGRPHGRGRTAERRVGDIEFDAGEGQCHRDLKAVYNDGTEAVWTDIDLCALHKITLYYNSSDDTTRAVGE' A
#
# COMPACT_ATOMS: atom_id res chain seq x y z
N MET A 1 5.75 44.89 -0.18
CA MET A 1 6.80 43.92 0.19
C MET A 1 6.27 43.08 1.34
N GLY A 2 6.31 41.75 1.23
CA GLY A 2 5.81 40.83 2.27
C GLY A 2 5.13 39.60 1.68
N GLY A 3 5.89 38.78 0.97
CA GLY A 3 5.41 37.49 0.44
C GLY A 3 5.12 36.52 1.59
N ARG A 4 3.93 35.91 1.55
CA ARG A 4 3.50 34.88 2.50
C ARG A 4 4.29 33.59 2.24
N PRO A 5 4.76 32.86 3.27
CA PRO A 5 5.50 31.64 3.05
C PRO A 5 4.54 30.51 2.68
N HIS A 6 4.50 30.12 1.41
CA HIS A 6 3.90 28.84 1.00
C HIS A 6 4.93 27.73 1.21
N GLY A 7 5.07 27.28 2.46
CA GLY A 7 5.62 25.96 2.74
C GLY A 7 4.67 24.91 2.17
N ARG A 8 4.95 24.42 0.96
CA ARG A 8 4.25 23.27 0.38
C ARG A 8 4.75 22.01 1.07
N GLY A 9 4.21 21.73 2.26
CA GLY A 9 4.30 20.41 2.86
C GLY A 9 3.62 19.42 1.92
N ARG A 10 4.36 18.37 1.50
CA ARG A 10 3.74 17.23 0.82
C ARG A 10 2.93 16.49 1.87
N THR A 11 1.66 16.84 2.04
CA THR A 11 0.75 16.03 2.86
C THR A 11 0.55 14.73 2.11
N ALA A 12 1.10 13.62 2.63
CA ALA A 12 0.81 12.31 2.08
C ALA A 12 -0.68 12.04 2.25
N GLU A 13 -1.43 12.07 1.16
CA GLU A 13 -2.85 11.73 1.18
C GLU A 13 -2.99 10.22 1.36
N ARG A 14 -3.70 9.80 2.42
CA ARG A 14 -4.04 8.39 2.59
C ARG A 14 -5.06 8.01 1.53
N ARG A 15 -4.66 7.20 0.56
CA ARG A 15 -5.57 6.59 -0.41
C ARG A 15 -6.05 5.24 0.10
N VAL A 16 -7.34 4.99 -0.06
CA VAL A 16 -7.99 3.71 0.26
C VAL A 16 -8.67 3.25 -1.01
N GLY A 17 -8.51 1.97 -1.34
CA GLY A 17 -9.26 1.31 -2.39
C GLY A 17 -9.79 0.00 -1.84
N ASP A 18 -11.04 -0.30 -2.17
CA ASP A 18 -11.64 -1.60 -1.90
C ASP A 18 -11.30 -2.54 -3.06
N ILE A 19 -10.79 -3.72 -2.72
CA ILE A 19 -10.46 -4.78 -3.68
C ILE A 19 -11.30 -5.97 -3.28
N GLU A 20 -12.21 -6.37 -4.16
CA GLU A 20 -13.05 -7.53 -3.96
C GLU A 20 -12.42 -8.73 -4.68
N PHE A 21 -12.22 -9.82 -3.95
CA PHE A 21 -11.72 -11.06 -4.52
C PHE A 21 -12.89 -12.04 -4.63
N ASP A 22 -13.10 -12.62 -5.81
CA ASP A 22 -14.10 -13.68 -5.97
C ASP A 22 -13.78 -14.85 -5.05
N ALA A 23 -14.65 -15.09 -4.07
CA ALA A 23 -14.50 -16.17 -3.08
C ALA A 23 -14.88 -17.53 -3.67
N GLY A 24 -14.12 -18.00 -4.66
CA GLY A 24 -14.10 -19.42 -5.04
C GLY A 24 -13.35 -20.26 -3.99
N GLU A 25 -13.75 -21.52 -3.81
CA GLU A 25 -13.17 -22.44 -2.82
C GLU A 25 -11.63 -22.54 -2.97
N GLY A 26 -10.88 -22.39 -1.86
CA GLY A 26 -9.42 -22.57 -1.84
C GLY A 26 -8.58 -21.32 -2.12
N GLN A 27 -9.18 -20.13 -2.11
CA GLN A 27 -8.53 -18.89 -2.54
C GLN A 27 -8.02 -17.97 -1.42
N CYS A 28 -7.87 -18.49 -0.20
CA CYS A 28 -7.39 -17.72 0.96
C CYS A 28 -5.96 -17.22 0.81
N HIS A 29 -5.06 -18.06 0.29
CA HIS A 29 -3.66 -17.71 0.11
C HIS A 29 -3.46 -16.98 -1.22
N ARG A 30 -2.88 -15.78 -1.14
CA ARG A 30 -2.64 -14.89 -2.27
C ARG A 30 -1.29 -14.22 -2.19
N ASP A 31 -0.77 -13.89 -3.37
CA ASP A 31 0.37 -13.02 -3.52
C ASP A 31 -0.11 -11.61 -3.89
N LEU A 32 0.48 -10.60 -3.25
CA LEU A 32 0.21 -9.19 -3.51
C LEU A 32 1.45 -8.55 -4.15
N LYS A 33 1.26 -7.87 -5.27
CA LYS A 33 2.29 -7.06 -5.92
C LYS A 33 1.84 -5.61 -6.02
N ALA A 34 2.62 -4.69 -5.46
CA ALA A 34 2.47 -3.27 -5.69
C ALA A 34 3.52 -2.79 -6.68
N VAL A 35 3.10 -1.99 -7.66
CA VAL A 35 3.99 -1.27 -8.58
C VAL A 35 3.80 0.22 -8.32
N TYR A 36 4.86 0.90 -7.92
CA TYR A 36 4.85 2.33 -7.61
C TYR A 36 5.08 3.16 -8.88
N ASN A 37 4.79 4.46 -8.81
CA ASN A 37 4.88 5.35 -9.97
C ASN A 37 6.32 5.54 -10.51
N ASP A 38 7.33 5.23 -9.70
CA ASP A 38 8.75 5.21 -10.07
C ASP A 38 9.19 3.89 -10.72
N GLY A 39 8.28 2.90 -10.80
CA GLY A 39 8.56 1.57 -11.32
C GLY A 39 9.11 0.59 -10.30
N THR A 40 9.33 1.00 -9.05
CA THR A 40 9.69 0.06 -7.98
C THR A 40 8.55 -0.92 -7.75
N GLU A 41 8.91 -2.17 -7.46
CA GLU A 41 7.96 -3.24 -7.17
C GLU A 41 8.16 -3.77 -5.76
N ALA A 42 7.05 -4.02 -5.06
CA ALA A 42 7.04 -4.74 -3.80
C ALA A 42 6.14 -5.96 -3.93
N VAL A 43 6.67 -7.13 -3.54
CA VAL A 43 5.96 -8.41 -3.60
C VAL A 43 5.85 -8.98 -2.19
N TRP A 44 4.63 -9.33 -1.81
CA TRP A 44 4.31 -10.05 -0.57
C TRP A 44 3.66 -11.37 -0.96
N THR A 45 4.25 -12.47 -0.54
CA THR A 45 3.80 -13.82 -0.87
C THR A 45 3.08 -14.48 0.30
N ASP A 46 2.22 -15.44 0.00
CA ASP A 46 1.55 -16.29 1.01
C ASP A 46 0.72 -15.51 2.05
N ILE A 47 -0.01 -14.50 1.58
CA ILE A 47 -0.94 -13.73 2.41
C ILE A 47 -2.22 -14.53 2.58
N ASP A 48 -2.60 -14.82 3.82
CA ASP A 48 -3.90 -15.40 4.15
C ASP A 48 -4.98 -14.31 4.26
N LEU A 49 -5.72 -14.10 3.18
CA LEU A 49 -6.86 -13.18 3.11
C LEU A 49 -8.09 -13.68 3.88
N CYS A 50 -8.13 -14.94 4.30
CA CYS A 50 -9.21 -15.45 5.16
C CYS A 50 -8.95 -15.12 6.63
N ALA A 51 -7.68 -15.01 7.03
CA ALA A 51 -7.28 -14.52 8.35
C ALA A 51 -7.23 -12.98 8.43
N LEU A 52 -6.93 -12.31 7.31
CA LEU A 52 -6.75 -10.86 7.25
C LEU A 52 -7.94 -10.17 6.58
N HIS A 53 -8.50 -9.17 7.25
CA HIS A 53 -9.61 -8.37 6.70
C HIS A 53 -9.14 -6.98 6.23
N LYS A 54 -7.92 -6.58 6.60
CA LYS A 54 -7.32 -5.33 6.17
C LYS A 54 -5.79 -5.46 6.11
N ILE A 55 -5.21 -4.90 5.05
CA ILE A 55 -3.76 -4.82 4.85
C ILE A 55 -3.39 -3.36 4.67
N THR A 56 -2.47 -2.87 5.50
CA THR A 56 -1.91 -1.52 5.39
C THR A 56 -0.50 -1.60 4.80
N LEU A 57 -0.30 -0.95 3.66
CA LEU A 57 1.00 -0.86 2.98
C LEU A 57 1.68 0.46 3.33
N TYR A 58 2.92 0.37 3.78
CA TYR A 58 3.82 1.49 4.05
C TYR A 58 4.92 1.51 2.99
N TYR A 59 5.09 2.65 2.33
CA TYR A 59 6.17 2.89 1.38
C TYR A 59 6.96 4.12 1.80
N ASN A 60 8.27 3.98 1.93
CA ASN A 60 9.19 5.08 2.12
C ASN A 60 9.98 5.30 0.83
N SER A 61 9.60 6.34 0.09
CA SER A 61 10.26 6.70 -1.17
C SER A 61 11.67 7.27 -1.00
N SER A 62 12.13 7.51 0.25
CA SER A 62 13.46 8.08 0.49
C SER A 62 14.56 7.02 0.52
N ASP A 63 14.21 5.80 0.92
CA ASP A 63 15.12 4.65 1.04
C ASP A 63 14.62 3.40 0.31
N ASP A 64 13.54 3.53 -0.47
CA ASP A 64 12.91 2.46 -1.25
C ASP A 64 12.42 1.29 -0.38
N THR A 65 12.09 1.55 0.88
CA THR A 65 11.62 0.50 1.80
C THR A 65 10.10 0.37 1.78
N THR A 66 9.63 -0.87 1.74
CA THR A 66 8.20 -1.21 1.77
C THR A 66 7.88 -2.20 2.88
N ARG A 67 6.73 -2.03 3.52
CA ARG A 67 6.22 -2.92 4.56
C ARG A 67 4.72 -3.12 4.43
N ALA A 68 4.26 -4.35 4.62
CA ALA A 68 2.85 -4.67 4.80
C ALA A 68 2.58 -5.02 6.27
N VAL A 69 1.42 -4.59 6.78
CA VAL A 69 0.88 -4.98 8.08
C VAL A 69 -0.56 -5.44 7.87
N GLY A 70 -0.84 -6.70 8.22
CA GLY A 70 -2.19 -7.26 8.24
C GLY A 70 -2.81 -7.17 9.63
N GLU A 71 -4.12 -6.97 9.68
CA GLU A 71 -4.97 -7.03 10.89
C GLU A 71 -6.23 -7.88 10.66
#